data_AF-R6EBM1-F1
#
_entry.id   AF-R6EBM1-F1
#
_cell.length_a   1.000
_cell.length_b   1.000
_cell.length_c   1.000
_cell.angle_alpha   90.00
_cell.angle_beta   90.00
_cell.angle_gamma   90.00
#
_symmetry.space_group_name_H-M   'P 1'
#
loop_
_entity.id
_entity.type
_entity.pdbx_description
1 polymer ?
#
loop_
_entity_poly.entity_id
_entity_poly.type
_entity_poly.pdbx_seq_one_letter_code
_entity_poly.pdbx_strand_id
1 'polypeptide(L)'
;MIAVALKETNEMIGEIIVKPKDNIISLGYTFSYKYHRQGYAFEVLTVLHEHLHKMAPKWEFISFTECENIAGIELFKKLGYKGLGYVPCFRYYRKCSCFSFAYRIKYIGRNLFFIIYKSPKVKKR
;
A
#
# COMPACT_ATOMS: atom_id res chain seq x y z
N MET A 1 13.61 -1.01 4.32
CA MET A 1 12.88 -2.23 3.89
C MET A 1 12.67 -3.07 5.13
N ILE A 2 11.47 -3.61 5.33
CA ILE A 2 11.10 -4.39 6.52
C ILE A 2 10.69 -5.78 6.04
N ALA A 3 11.31 -6.83 6.59
CA ALA A 3 10.88 -8.20 6.36
C ALA A 3 9.73 -8.55 7.31
N VAL A 4 8.76 -9.32 6.80
CA VAL A 4 7.65 -9.86 7.60
C VAL A 4 7.87 -11.35 7.73
N ALA A 5 7.91 -11.85 8.97
CA ALA A 5 8.10 -13.25 9.27
C ALA A 5 7.02 -13.77 10.24
N LEU A 6 6.71 -15.06 10.14
CA LEU A 6 5.85 -15.74 11.12
C LEU A 6 6.57 -15.80 12.47
N LYS A 7 5.82 -15.57 13.55
CA LYS A 7 6.39 -15.52 14.90
C LYS A 7 6.87 -16.89 15.37
N GLU A 8 6.17 -17.94 14.97
CA GLU A 8 6.38 -19.32 15.43
C GLU A 8 7.57 -19.98 14.70
N THR A 9 7.69 -19.74 13.40
CA THR A 9 8.66 -20.43 12.54
C THR A 9 9.80 -19.55 12.05
N ASN A 10 9.71 -18.23 12.25
CA ASN A 10 10.61 -17.23 11.67
C ASN A 10 10.67 -17.29 10.12
N GLU A 11 9.69 -17.94 9.48
CA GLU A 11 9.60 -18.01 8.03
C GLU A 11 9.22 -16.64 7.47
N MET A 12 9.98 -16.15 6.49
CA MET A 12 9.68 -14.89 5.80
C MET A 12 8.47 -15.06 4.88
N ILE A 13 7.39 -14.34 5.17
CA ILE A 13 6.12 -14.41 4.45
C ILE A 13 5.85 -13.20 3.57
N GLY A 14 6.64 -12.14 3.71
CA GLY A 14 6.49 -10.93 2.93
C GLY A 14 7.51 -9.86 3.26
N GLU A 15 7.35 -8.73 2.60
CA GLU A 15 8.16 -7.54 2.79
C GLU A 15 7.30 -6.29 2.72
N ILE A 16 7.75 -5.25 3.43
CA ILE A 16 7.15 -3.93 3.43
C ILE A 16 8.23 -2.90 3.13
N ILE A 17 7.96 -2.08 2.12
CA ILE A 17 8.76 -0.94 1.74
C ILE A 17 8.15 0.30 2.39
N VAL A 18 8.97 1.02 3.15
CA VAL A 18 8.61 2.30 3.77
C VAL A 18 9.52 3.38 3.20
N LYS A 19 8.94 4.42 2.61
CA LYS A 19 9.64 5.52 1.94
C LYS A 19 9.12 6.86 2.45
N PRO A 20 9.72 7.42 3.51
CA PRO A 20 9.43 8.77 3.97
C PRO A 20 9.95 9.83 2.98
N LYS A 21 9.14 10.85 2.66
CA LYS A 21 9.50 12.01 1.86
C LYS A 21 8.50 13.15 2.08
N ASP A 22 8.98 14.38 2.31
CA ASP A 22 8.15 15.61 2.37
C ASP A 22 6.91 15.51 3.28
N ASN A 23 7.07 14.99 4.50
CA ASN A 23 5.99 14.69 5.46
C ASN A 23 4.99 13.60 5.01
N ILE A 24 5.34 12.84 3.97
CA ILE A 24 4.54 11.74 3.44
C ILE A 24 5.31 10.42 3.60
N ILE A 25 4.68 9.38 4.13
CA ILE A 25 5.22 8.02 4.21
C ILE A 25 4.62 7.18 3.10
N SER A 26 5.40 6.90 2.05
CA SER A 26 4.97 5.95 1.02
C SER A 26 5.18 4.51 1.48
N LEU A 27 4.12 3.69 1.47
CA LEU A 27 4.19 2.26 1.75
C LEU A 27 4.02 1.42 0.48
N GLY A 28 4.63 0.24 0.49
CA GLY A 28 4.36 -0.82 -0.47
C GLY A 28 4.53 -2.13 0.27
N TYR A 29 3.71 -3.13 -0.03
CA TYR A 29 3.84 -4.44 0.57
C TYR A 29 3.77 -5.52 -0.49
N THR A 30 4.46 -6.62 -0.23
CA THR A 30 4.36 -7.85 -0.99
C THR A 30 4.31 -9.00 -0.01
N PHE A 31 3.29 -9.84 -0.11
CA PHE A 31 3.16 -11.07 0.66
C PHE A 31 3.17 -12.26 -0.30
N SER A 32 3.77 -13.36 0.13
CA SER A 32 3.73 -14.62 -0.61
C SER A 32 2.28 -15.10 -0.75
N TYR A 33 1.92 -15.57 -1.94
CA TYR A 33 0.58 -16.03 -2.30
C TYR A 33 0.05 -17.13 -1.36
N LYS A 34 0.95 -17.93 -0.77
CA LYS A 34 0.62 -18.99 0.21
C LYS A 34 -0.08 -18.44 1.45
N TYR A 35 0.18 -17.18 1.79
CA TYR A 35 -0.27 -16.52 3.01
C TYR A 35 -1.35 -15.46 2.74
N HIS A 36 -1.89 -15.39 1.53
CA HIS A 36 -2.96 -14.45 1.18
C HIS A 36 -4.28 -14.84 1.85
N ARG A 37 -5.13 -13.83 2.09
CA ARG A 37 -6.49 -13.98 2.68
C ARG A 37 -6.56 -14.59 4.08
N GLN A 38 -5.43 -14.69 4.78
CA GLN A 38 -5.34 -15.19 6.16
C GLN A 38 -5.27 -14.07 7.22
N GLY A 39 -5.33 -12.80 6.80
CA GLY A 39 -5.32 -11.65 7.71
C GLY A 39 -3.94 -11.09 8.04
N TYR A 40 -2.85 -11.78 7.72
CA TYR A 40 -1.48 -11.33 8.02
C TYR A 40 -1.18 -9.91 7.51
N ALA A 41 -1.55 -9.60 6.27
CA ALA A 41 -1.33 -8.26 5.72
C ALA A 41 -2.09 -7.17 6.50
N PHE A 42 -3.29 -7.47 6.98
CA PHE A 42 -4.07 -6.52 7.78
C PHE A 42 -3.44 -6.31 9.16
N GLU A 43 -3.05 -7.38 9.83
CA GLU A 43 -2.41 -7.33 11.14
C GLU A 43 -1.12 -6.50 11.10
N VAL A 44 -0.21 -6.86 10.19
CA VAL A 44 1.11 -6.23 10.11
C VAL A 44 1.00 -4.77 9.73
N LEU A 45 0.15 -4.41 8.76
CA LEU A 45 -0.04 -3.01 8.36
C LEU A 45 -0.70 -2.19 9.48
N THR A 46 -1.63 -2.77 10.25
CA THR A 46 -2.25 -2.06 11.38
C THR A 46 -1.20 -1.68 12.42
N VAL A 47 -0.38 -2.64 12.87
CA VAL A 47 0.68 -2.40 13.84
C VAL A 47 1.72 -1.41 13.30
N LEU A 48 2.10 -1.55 12.04
CA LEU A 48 3.08 -0.67 11.41
C LEU A 48 2.56 0.78 11.30
N HIS A 49 1.30 0.97 10.92
CA HIS A 49 0.69 2.30 10.85
C HIS A 49 0.66 2.97 12.21
N GLU A 50 0.27 2.24 13.27
CA GLU A 50 0.27 2.79 14.63
C GLU A 50 1.67 3.20 15.08
N HIS A 51 2.66 2.35 14.82
CA HIS A 51 4.05 2.63 15.18
C HIS A 51 4.59 3.88 14.46
N LEU A 52 4.45 3.92 13.15
CA LEU A 52 4.91 5.05 12.33
C LEU A 52 4.15 6.34 12.68
N HIS A 53 2.86 6.24 13.03
CA HIS A 53 2.07 7.40 13.43
C HIS A 53 2.51 7.95 14.79
N LYS A 54 2.87 7.09 15.75
CA LYS A 54 3.45 7.54 17.03
C LYS A 54 4.77 8.29 16.82
N MET A 55 5.60 7.83 15.88
CA MET A 55 6.87 8.46 15.55
C MET A 55 6.70 9.78 14.78
N ALA A 56 5.73 9.83 13.87
CA ALA A 56 5.50 10.99 13.01
C ALA A 56 3.99 11.34 12.96
N PRO A 57 3.44 11.98 14.02
CA PRO A 57 2.00 12.18 14.15
C PRO A 57 1.38 13.07 13.07
N LYS A 58 2.18 14.00 12.52
CA LYS A 58 1.72 14.94 11.48
C LYS A 58 1.88 14.41 10.06
N TRP A 59 2.52 13.26 9.90
CA TRP A 59 2.88 12.74 8.59
C TRP A 59 1.78 11.91 7.97
N GLU A 60 1.79 11.90 6.65
CA GLU A 60 0.73 11.36 5.83
C GLU A 60 1.16 10.12 5.07
N PHE A 61 0.48 9.02 5.23
CA PHE A 61 0.91 7.76 4.65
C PHE A 61 0.28 7.60 3.30
N ILE A 62 1.05 7.63 2.22
CA ILE A 62 0.63 7.27 0.87
C ILE A 62 0.95 5.80 0.62
N SER A 63 0.23 5.05 -0.20
CA SER A 63 0.79 3.80 -0.74
C SER A 63 0.20 3.46 -2.11
N PHE A 64 0.61 2.38 -2.78
CA PHE A 64 0.17 2.12 -4.16
C PHE A 64 -0.25 0.66 -4.45
N THR A 65 -1.28 0.43 -5.27
CA THR A 65 -1.78 -0.91 -5.67
C THR A 65 -2.37 -0.88 -7.06
N GLU A 66 -2.73 -1.99 -7.70
CA GLU A 66 -3.33 -1.96 -9.04
C GLU A 66 -4.86 -1.95 -9.00
N CYS A 67 -5.53 -1.42 -10.03
CA CYS A 67 -6.99 -1.44 -10.07
C CYS A 67 -7.56 -2.87 -10.12
N GLU A 68 -6.77 -3.81 -10.64
CA GLU A 68 -7.08 -5.24 -10.67
C GLU A 68 -6.80 -5.93 -9.34
N ASN A 69 -6.04 -5.29 -8.44
CA ASN A 69 -5.75 -5.84 -7.12
C ASN A 69 -6.93 -5.58 -6.17
N ILE A 70 -8.04 -6.27 -6.43
CA ILE A 70 -9.27 -6.17 -5.65
C ILE A 70 -9.01 -6.48 -4.18
N ALA A 71 -8.21 -7.52 -3.89
CA ALA A 71 -7.85 -7.89 -2.52
C ALA A 71 -7.07 -6.77 -1.81
N GLY A 72 -6.13 -6.12 -2.49
CA GLY A 72 -5.42 -4.96 -1.94
C GLY A 72 -6.36 -3.77 -1.71
N ILE A 73 -7.26 -3.48 -2.65
CA ILE A 73 -8.25 -2.40 -2.49
C ILE A 73 -9.16 -2.64 -1.29
N GLU A 74 -9.66 -3.87 -1.11
CA GLU A 74 -10.48 -4.25 0.04
C GLU A 74 -9.69 -4.17 1.35
N LEU A 75 -8.42 -4.58 1.34
CA LEU A 75 -7.53 -4.43 2.48
C LEU A 75 -7.38 -2.96 2.90
N PHE A 76 -7.14 -2.06 1.94
CA PHE A 76 -7.03 -0.62 2.23
C PHE A 76 -8.34 -0.05 2.76
N LYS A 77 -9.49 -0.42 2.18
CA LYS A 77 -10.79 -0.04 2.73
C LYS A 77 -10.95 -0.49 4.18
N LYS A 78 -10.55 -1.73 4.49
CA LYS A 78 -10.61 -2.30 5.85
C LYS A 78 -9.66 -1.59 6.84
N LEU A 79 -8.46 -1.21 6.38
CA LEU A 79 -7.50 -0.42 7.16
C LEU A 79 -7.92 1.04 7.35
N GLY A 80 -9.02 1.46 6.72
CA GLY A 80 -9.42 2.85 6.69
C GLY A 80 -8.53 3.66 5.75
N TYR A 81 -8.61 3.41 4.45
CA TYR A 81 -8.20 4.32 3.39
C TYR A 81 -9.47 4.73 2.62
N LYS A 82 -9.72 6.03 2.31
CA LYS A 82 -10.88 6.47 1.46
C LYS A 82 -10.38 6.61 0.04
N GLY A 83 -11.19 7.07 -0.89
CA GLY A 83 -10.86 7.42 -2.29
C GLY A 83 -10.13 8.77 -2.45
N LEU A 84 -9.09 8.88 -3.29
CA LEU A 84 -8.47 10.10 -3.82
C LEU A 84 -8.88 10.32 -5.28
N GLY A 85 -9.39 9.32 -5.99
CA GLY A 85 -9.83 9.46 -7.38
C GLY A 85 -9.16 8.47 -8.32
N TYR A 86 -8.62 8.95 -9.43
CA TYR A 86 -8.06 8.14 -10.51
C TYR A 86 -6.88 8.89 -11.14
N VAL A 87 -5.78 8.19 -11.38
CA VAL A 87 -4.62 8.73 -12.10
C VAL A 87 -4.45 7.90 -13.38
N PRO A 88 -4.77 8.46 -14.57
CA PRO A 88 -4.86 7.70 -15.82
C PRO A 88 -3.58 7.04 -16.30
N CYS A 89 -2.43 7.52 -15.81
CA CYS A 89 -1.15 7.08 -16.28
C CYS A 89 -0.07 7.43 -15.25
N PHE A 90 0.57 6.43 -14.63
CA PHE A 90 1.85 6.67 -13.95
C PHE A 90 2.91 7.18 -14.93
N ARG A 91 2.67 6.94 -16.22
CA ARG A 91 3.52 7.32 -17.31
C ARG A 91 3.25 8.77 -17.82
N TYR A 92 2.55 9.67 -17.12
CA TYR A 92 2.99 11.10 -17.12
C TYR A 92 4.16 11.33 -16.13
N TYR A 93 4.82 10.22 -15.79
CA TYR A 93 6.26 10.06 -15.55
C TYR A 93 6.96 9.11 -16.59
N ARG A 94 6.34 8.66 -17.75
CA ARG A 94 6.96 8.04 -19.00
C ARG A 94 6.15 7.41 -20.24
N LYS A 95 4.89 7.73 -20.64
CA LYS A 95 4.01 7.26 -21.81
C LYS A 95 3.01 6.02 -21.76
N CYS A 96 1.75 6.14 -21.33
CA CYS A 96 0.57 5.23 -21.59
C CYS A 96 0.68 3.70 -21.29
N SER A 97 -0.36 2.88 -21.06
CA SER A 97 -1.83 2.98 -20.96
C SER A 97 -2.35 1.76 -20.16
N CYS A 98 -3.10 1.98 -19.07
CA CYS A 98 -4.15 1.11 -18.48
C CYS A 98 -4.50 1.58 -17.05
N PHE A 99 -5.81 1.77 -16.83
CA PHE A 99 -6.57 2.11 -15.62
C PHE A 99 -5.85 2.15 -14.24
N SER A 100 -5.95 3.29 -13.52
CA SER A 100 -5.47 3.41 -12.12
C SER A 100 -6.35 4.31 -11.24
N PHE A 101 -6.93 3.78 -10.15
CA PHE A 101 -7.64 4.58 -9.14
C PHE A 101 -6.66 5.23 -8.13
N ALA A 102 -7.12 6.00 -7.16
CA ALA A 102 -6.36 6.67 -6.10
C ALA A 102 -7.28 6.74 -4.88
N TYR A 103 -6.74 6.61 -3.66
CA TYR A 103 -7.47 6.46 -2.41
C TYR A 103 -6.92 7.42 -1.28
N ARG A 104 -7.72 8.28 -0.59
CA ARG A 104 -7.40 9.24 0.51
C ARG A 104 -8.02 8.81 1.85
N ILE A 105 -7.37 8.64 3.01
CA ILE A 105 -8.10 8.75 4.31
C ILE A 105 -7.87 10.07 5.04
N LYS A 106 -8.90 10.43 5.82
CA LYS A 106 -8.83 11.36 6.94
C LYS A 106 -9.55 10.68 8.12
N TYR A 107 -8.82 10.34 9.20
CA TYR A 107 -9.39 9.75 10.41
C TYR A 107 -8.80 10.50 11.61
N ILE A 108 -9.65 11.12 12.44
CA ILE A 108 -9.30 11.82 13.69
C ILE A 108 -8.09 12.77 13.53
N GLY A 109 -8.23 13.83 12.71
CA GLY A 109 -7.18 14.86 12.58
C GLY A 109 -5.90 14.46 11.83
N ARG A 110 -5.84 13.25 11.26
CA ARG A 110 -4.67 12.68 10.56
C ARG A 110 -4.92 12.67 9.06
N ASN A 111 -3.92 13.06 8.27
CA ASN A 111 -3.98 12.95 6.82
C ASN A 111 -3.11 11.75 6.40
N LEU A 112 -3.62 10.81 5.61
CA LEU A 112 -2.91 9.63 5.04
C LEU A 112 -3.43 9.45 3.59
N PHE A 113 -2.57 9.30 2.58
CA PHE A 113 -2.89 9.23 1.15
C PHE A 113 -2.75 7.79 0.58
N PHE A 114 -3.02 7.55 -0.69
CA PHE A 114 -2.65 6.33 -1.43
C PHE A 114 -2.90 6.55 -2.93
N ILE A 115 -2.05 6.08 -3.82
CA ILE A 115 -2.15 6.20 -5.28
C ILE A 115 -2.07 4.80 -5.89
N ILE A 116 -3.06 4.31 -6.62
CA ILE A 116 -3.01 2.96 -7.22
C ILE A 116 -2.37 3.05 -8.63
N TYR A 117 -1.41 2.17 -8.99
CA TYR A 117 -0.82 2.05 -10.33
C TYR A 117 -1.10 0.66 -10.92
N LYS A 118 -1.29 0.54 -12.24
CA LYS A 118 -1.31 -0.75 -12.94
C LYS A 118 -0.13 -0.83 -13.91
N SER A 119 0.69 -1.87 -13.80
CA SER A 119 1.81 -2.11 -14.71
C SER A 119 1.29 -2.51 -16.10
N PRO A 120 1.82 -1.93 -17.20
CA PRO A 120 1.49 -2.40 -18.54
C PRO A 120 1.93 -3.86 -18.68
N LYS A 121 1.03 -4.74 -19.13
CA LYS A 121 1.38 -6.13 -19.47
C LYS A 121 2.51 -6.11 -20.50
N VAL A 122 3.71 -6.52 -20.11
CA VAL A 122 4.78 -6.82 -21.05
C VAL A 122 4.29 -7.99 -21.89
N LYS A 123 3.97 -7.75 -23.17
CA LYS A 123 3.92 -8.83 -24.15
C LYS A 123 5.28 -9.50 -24.11
N LYS A 124 5.36 -10.70 -23.54
CA LYS A 124 6.50 -11.60 -23.77
C LYS A 124 6.63 -11.73 -25.28
N ARG A 125 7.69 -11.15 -25.85
CA ARG A 125 8.20 -11.53 -27.16
C ARG A 125 8.91 -12.87 -27.00
#